data_AF-A0A249P9E9-F1
#
_entry.id   AF-A0A249P9E9-F1
#
_cell.length_a   1.000
_cell.length_b   1.000
_cell.length_c   1.000
_cell.angle_alpha   90.00
_cell.angle_beta   90.00
_cell.angle_gamma   90.00
#
_symmetry.space_group_name_H-M   'P 1'
#
loop_
_entity.id
_entity.type
_entity.pdbx_description
1 polymer ?
#
loop_
_entity_poly.entity_id
_entity_poly.type
_entity_poly.pdbx_seq_one_letter_code
_entity_poly.pdbx_strand_id
1 'polypeptide(L)'
;MSFLINPFVYLSAGATLTAEAGTFTLTGVNAGLLRALRMEAAAGAFTLTGNDADISTGYPDLVAETGTFTITGNAAALTRALRMEASAGAFSLTGNVAGLSKTLTVLAEGGSFTLTGVDAAFKRALAMAAAQGSFTLTGNAATLTYGATDPNFSSVVLLCGFDGTDGATTSTDDSNSAHTLTFVGNAQLDTAQQKFGGSSLLLDGTGDIVTCAASTDWDFGSSPFTIEMFARFNTITSTSRSVLGSSGSNAASFVMGINAGLSNFQFAFSSNGGSSFNEIITSSGVTAATGQWYHLCVDRDGSNKIRLYIDGVMRGSLTTANAINYESTALAIGATDGTGSSDMDGWLDEVRITKGVARYASDSGFTVPTSAYPRS
;
A
#
# COMPACT_ATOMS: atom_id res chain seq x y z
N MET A 1 40.85 -6.32 25.92
CA MET A 1 40.80 -6.14 27.39
C MET A 1 39.37 -6.45 27.82
N SER A 2 39.11 -7.45 28.68
CA SER A 2 37.75 -7.75 29.17
C SER A 2 37.51 -7.03 30.48
N PHE A 3 36.53 -6.14 30.50
CA PHE A 3 36.04 -5.54 31.74
C PHE A 3 34.77 -6.27 32.18
N LEU A 4 34.85 -6.96 33.31
CA LEU A 4 33.68 -7.52 33.99
C LEU A 4 33.27 -6.52 35.08
N ILE A 5 32.19 -5.78 34.89
CA ILE A 5 31.69 -4.85 35.90
C ILE A 5 30.74 -5.63 36.82
N ASN A 6 31.16 -5.83 38.06
CA ASN A 6 30.38 -6.47 39.13
C ASN A 6 29.17 -5.57 39.49
N PRO A 7 27.99 -6.10 39.84
CA PRO A 7 26.72 -5.36 39.87
C PRO A 7 26.56 -4.37 41.04
N PHE A 8 27.65 -4.01 41.72
CA PHE A 8 27.66 -3.02 42.80
C PHE A 8 28.46 -1.75 42.48
N VAL A 9 28.94 -1.57 41.24
CA VAL A 9 29.63 -0.35 40.82
C VAL A 9 28.67 0.58 40.08
N TYR A 10 28.25 1.67 40.73
CA TYR A 10 27.51 2.75 40.08
C TYR A 10 28.51 3.64 39.31
N LEU A 11 28.46 3.61 37.98
CA LEU A 11 29.15 4.60 37.14
C LEU A 11 28.46 5.96 37.31
N SER A 12 29.24 7.03 37.50
CA SER A 12 28.72 8.39 37.62
C SER A 12 28.13 8.89 36.28
N ALA A 13 27.13 9.78 36.36
CA ALA A 13 26.42 10.30 35.19
C ALA A 13 27.36 10.95 34.15
N GLY A 14 27.10 10.69 32.85
CA GLY A 14 27.87 11.26 31.75
C GLY A 14 29.17 10.53 31.42
N ALA A 15 29.39 9.33 31.96
CA ALA A 15 30.55 8.52 31.62
C ALA A 15 30.49 8.11 30.13
N THR A 16 31.52 8.50 29.37
CA THR A 16 31.78 7.96 28.03
C THR A 16 32.70 6.77 28.20
N LEU A 17 32.26 5.60 27.76
CA LEU A 17 33.14 4.43 27.67
C LEU A 17 33.68 4.39 26.23
N THR A 18 34.94 4.77 26.08
CA THR A 18 35.66 4.76 24.81
C THR A 18 36.68 3.62 24.83
N ALA A 19 36.70 2.78 23.79
CA ALA A 19 37.70 1.73 23.65
C ALA A 19 38.18 1.57 22.21
N GLU A 20 39.50 1.49 22.04
CA GLU A 20 40.16 1.22 20.75
C GLU A 20 39.90 -0.21 20.26
N ALA A 21 39.94 -1.22 21.14
CA ALA A 21 39.56 -2.61 20.84
C ALA A 21 39.18 -3.42 22.09
N GLY A 22 37.99 -4.03 22.14
CA GLY A 22 37.60 -4.86 23.28
C GLY A 22 36.22 -5.53 23.22
N THR A 23 36.03 -6.54 24.08
CA THR A 23 34.73 -7.14 24.36
C THR A 23 34.21 -6.59 25.68
N PHE A 24 33.01 -6.01 25.66
CA PHE A 24 32.32 -5.50 26.84
C PHE A 24 31.12 -6.38 27.12
N THR A 25 31.12 -7.03 28.29
CA THR A 25 30.03 -7.90 28.71
C THR A 25 29.43 -7.37 30.00
N LEU A 26 28.17 -6.97 29.97
CA LEU A 26 27.39 -6.61 31.16
C LEU A 26 26.35 -7.71 31.42
N THR A 27 26.50 -8.41 32.54
CA THR A 27 25.65 -9.54 32.98
C THR A 27 25.03 -9.24 34.35
N GLY A 28 23.71 -9.34 34.51
CA GLY A 28 23.08 -9.16 35.83
C GLY A 28 21.59 -9.56 35.92
N VAL A 29 21.13 -9.85 37.15
CA VAL A 29 19.70 -10.14 37.45
C VAL A 29 18.82 -8.91 37.15
N ASN A 30 19.39 -7.71 37.32
CA ASN A 30 18.91 -6.43 36.80
C ASN A 30 20.07 -5.75 36.08
N ALA A 31 20.25 -6.02 34.78
CA ALA A 31 21.24 -5.30 33.96
C ALA A 31 20.69 -3.92 33.51
N GLY A 32 19.95 -3.25 34.40
CA GLY A 32 19.28 -1.99 34.13
C GLY A 32 20.28 -0.85 34.05
N LEU A 33 20.40 -0.24 32.87
CA LEU A 33 21.07 1.05 32.73
C LEU A 33 20.09 2.12 33.22
N LEU A 34 20.18 2.44 34.51
CA LEU A 34 19.32 3.43 35.15
C LEU A 34 19.60 4.87 34.66
N ARG A 35 20.69 5.12 33.92
CA ARG A 35 21.14 6.44 33.42
C ARG A 35 21.88 6.35 32.08
N ALA A 36 21.73 7.37 31.25
CA ALA A 36 22.29 7.45 29.89
C ALA A 36 23.80 7.19 29.86
N LEU A 37 24.22 6.28 28.97
CA LEU A 37 25.61 5.92 28.75
C LEU A 37 25.89 6.05 27.25
N ARG A 38 26.91 6.84 26.90
CA ARG A 38 27.42 6.91 25.52
C ARG A 38 28.56 5.91 25.41
N MET A 39 28.42 4.94 24.51
CA MET A 39 29.46 3.96 24.23
C MET A 39 29.98 4.18 22.82
N GLU A 40 31.29 4.39 22.71
CA GLU A 40 31.99 4.59 21.44
C GLU A 40 33.09 3.54 21.33
N ALA A 41 33.08 2.74 20.26
CA ALA A 41 34.17 1.83 19.96
C ALA A 41 34.58 1.88 18.49
N ALA A 42 35.88 1.87 18.27
CA ALA A 42 36.48 1.74 16.94
C ALA A 42 36.34 0.29 16.42
N ALA A 43 36.61 -0.71 17.27
CA ALA A 43 36.38 -2.13 16.99
C ALA A 43 35.98 -2.91 18.26
N GLY A 44 34.79 -3.53 18.34
CA GLY A 44 34.43 -4.26 19.57
C GLY A 44 33.15 -5.09 19.55
N ALA A 45 33.07 -6.07 20.46
CA ALA A 45 31.88 -6.89 20.70
C ALA A 45 31.22 -6.45 22.02
N PHE A 46 29.99 -5.99 21.96
CA PHE A 46 29.22 -5.59 23.14
C PHE A 46 28.12 -6.61 23.40
N THR A 47 28.07 -7.15 24.61
CA THR A 47 27.04 -8.11 25.02
C THR A 47 26.37 -7.62 26.29
N LEU A 48 25.08 -7.29 26.21
CA LEU A 48 24.23 -6.98 27.35
C LEU A 48 23.30 -8.17 27.61
N THR A 49 23.34 -8.75 28.81
CA THR A 49 22.56 -9.95 29.17
C THR A 49 21.91 -9.81 30.55
N GLY A 50 20.60 -10.02 30.66
CA GLY A 50 19.86 -9.98 31.94
C GLY A 50 18.41 -10.48 31.86
N ASN A 51 17.79 -10.77 33.01
CA ASN A 51 16.36 -11.16 33.05
C ASN A 51 15.46 -10.01 32.57
N ASP A 52 15.74 -8.79 33.06
CA ASP A 52 15.19 -7.51 32.60
C ASP A 52 16.35 -6.61 32.14
N ALA A 53 16.44 -6.34 30.84
CA ALA A 53 17.40 -5.40 30.27
C ALA A 53 16.72 -4.03 30.06
N ASP A 54 16.35 -3.38 31.16
CA ASP A 54 15.65 -2.09 31.14
C ASP A 54 16.61 -0.92 30.88
N ILE A 55 16.42 -0.25 29.75
CA ILE A 55 17.05 1.04 29.44
C ILE A 55 16.02 2.13 29.76
N SER A 56 16.10 2.73 30.96
CA SER A 56 14.99 3.54 31.50
C SER A 56 15.20 5.06 31.47
N THR A 57 16.44 5.60 31.35
CA THR A 57 16.62 7.07 31.30
C THR A 57 17.72 7.60 30.34
N GLY A 58 17.34 8.63 29.57
CA GLY A 58 18.14 9.39 28.59
C GLY A 58 18.33 8.70 27.23
N TYR A 59 18.75 9.45 26.20
CA TYR A 59 19.06 8.91 24.86
C TYR A 59 20.39 8.15 24.93
N PRO A 60 20.42 6.81 24.85
CA PRO A 60 21.66 6.08 24.73
C PRO A 60 22.02 6.05 23.24
N ASP A 61 23.02 6.82 22.84
CA ASP A 61 23.64 6.64 21.53
C ASP A 61 24.65 5.50 21.63
N LEU A 62 24.34 4.41 20.95
CA LEU A 62 25.26 3.31 20.73
C LEU A 62 25.90 3.52 19.35
N VAL A 63 27.14 3.99 19.35
CA VAL A 63 27.88 4.30 18.11
C VAL A 63 29.08 3.38 18.01
N ALA A 64 29.18 2.62 16.93
CA ALA A 64 30.31 1.72 16.69
C ALA A 64 30.85 1.86 15.26
N GLU A 65 32.16 2.07 15.07
CA GLU A 65 32.75 2.12 13.73
C GLU A 65 32.78 0.70 13.13
N THR A 66 33.31 -0.29 13.85
CA THR A 66 33.15 -1.72 13.54
C THR A 66 32.82 -2.57 14.78
N GLY A 67 31.85 -3.49 14.72
CA GLY A 67 31.56 -4.31 15.91
C GLY A 67 30.34 -5.21 15.88
N THR A 68 30.26 -6.14 16.85
CA THR A 68 29.05 -6.92 17.10
C THR A 68 28.33 -6.40 18.34
N PHE A 69 27.02 -6.25 18.27
CA PHE A 69 26.22 -5.82 19.41
C PHE A 69 25.14 -6.85 19.68
N THR A 70 25.14 -7.43 20.88
CA THR A 70 24.20 -8.46 21.29
C THR A 70 23.45 -8.02 22.53
N ILE A 71 22.13 -7.89 22.45
CA ILE A 71 21.26 -7.77 23.62
C ILE A 71 20.49 -9.08 23.77
N THR A 72 20.56 -9.69 24.95
CA THR A 72 19.76 -10.89 25.26
C THR A 72 19.03 -10.76 26.60
N GLY A 73 17.70 -11.00 26.61
CA GLY A 73 16.91 -10.98 27.86
C GLY A 73 15.51 -11.57 27.76
N ASN A 74 14.92 -11.94 28.90
CA ASN A 74 13.57 -12.52 28.98
C ASN A 74 12.49 -11.47 28.67
N ALA A 75 12.73 -10.22 29.10
CA ALA A 75 12.00 -9.03 28.67
C ALA A 75 12.96 -7.91 28.26
N ALA A 76 13.07 -7.63 26.95
CA ALA A 76 13.69 -6.42 26.45
C ALA A 76 12.60 -5.34 26.30
N ALA A 77 12.22 -4.71 27.40
CA ALA A 77 11.25 -3.63 27.40
C ALA A 77 11.93 -2.31 27.03
N LEU A 78 11.98 -2.00 25.73
CA LEU A 78 12.38 -0.66 25.27
C LEU A 78 11.22 0.31 25.54
N THR A 79 11.26 0.97 26.69
CA THR A 79 10.26 1.97 27.08
C THR A 79 10.49 3.35 26.43
N ARG A 80 11.63 3.57 25.75
CA ARG A 80 11.99 4.79 24.99
C ARG A 80 12.77 4.47 23.70
N ALA A 81 12.89 5.46 22.81
CA ALA A 81 13.54 5.30 21.51
C ALA A 81 15.06 5.11 21.65
N LEU A 82 15.60 4.16 20.90
CA LEU A 82 17.03 3.85 20.81
C LEU A 82 17.54 4.21 19.41
N ARG A 83 18.64 4.97 19.34
CA ARG A 83 19.37 5.27 18.10
C ARG A 83 20.66 4.46 18.11
N MET A 84 20.86 3.70 17.04
CA MET A 84 22.09 2.93 16.84
C MET A 84 22.70 3.31 15.49
N GLU A 85 23.98 3.68 15.51
CA GLU A 85 24.75 4.03 14.32
C GLU A 85 25.97 3.12 14.21
N ALA A 86 26.11 2.40 13.10
CA ALA A 86 27.30 1.58 12.85
C ALA A 86 27.85 1.74 11.42
N SER A 87 29.18 1.85 11.26
CA SER A 87 29.79 1.91 9.92
C SER A 87 29.93 0.49 9.31
N ALA A 88 30.33 -0.52 10.08
CA ALA A 88 30.25 -1.94 9.69
C ALA A 88 30.08 -2.93 10.87
N GLY A 89 28.93 -3.63 11.02
CA GLY A 89 28.72 -4.47 12.21
C GLY A 89 27.64 -5.54 12.15
N ALA A 90 27.70 -6.54 13.04
CA ALA A 90 26.66 -7.56 13.19
C ALA A 90 25.84 -7.32 14.47
N PHE A 91 24.55 -7.05 14.34
CA PHE A 91 23.66 -6.80 15.47
C PHE A 91 22.76 -8.01 15.72
N SER A 92 22.61 -8.43 16.98
CA SER A 92 21.68 -9.48 17.39
C SER A 92 20.86 -9.03 18.60
N LEU A 93 19.54 -8.95 18.46
CA LEU A 93 18.61 -8.81 19.59
C LEU A 93 17.86 -10.13 19.75
N THR A 94 17.99 -10.76 20.92
CA THR A 94 17.40 -12.08 21.18
C THR A 94 16.63 -12.08 22.51
N GLY A 95 15.34 -12.42 22.53
CA GLY A 95 14.58 -12.45 23.78
C GLY A 95 13.18 -13.04 23.70
N ASN A 96 12.65 -13.47 24.85
CA ASN A 96 11.31 -14.08 24.96
C ASN A 96 10.17 -13.04 24.96
N VAL A 97 10.46 -11.75 25.16
CA VAL A 97 9.51 -10.64 25.03
C VAL A 97 10.27 -9.38 24.56
N ALA A 98 10.12 -9.00 23.29
CA ALA A 98 10.60 -7.72 22.76
C ALA A 98 9.41 -6.75 22.59
N GLY A 99 9.00 -6.12 23.70
CA GLY A 99 7.94 -5.11 23.67
C GLY A 99 8.47 -3.76 23.19
N LEU A 100 8.49 -3.51 21.89
CA LEU A 100 8.80 -2.19 21.34
C LEU A 100 7.60 -1.25 21.54
N SER A 101 7.63 -0.47 22.62
CA SER A 101 6.60 0.54 22.91
C SER A 101 6.86 1.89 22.19
N LYS A 102 8.05 2.06 21.62
CA LYS A 102 8.53 3.26 20.88
C LYS A 102 9.44 2.87 19.71
N THR A 103 9.68 3.82 18.81
CA THR A 103 10.47 3.66 17.57
C THR A 103 11.92 3.24 17.87
N LEU A 104 12.39 2.21 17.17
CA LEU A 104 13.80 1.82 17.09
C LEU A 104 14.36 2.33 15.75
N THR A 105 15.46 3.09 15.80
CA THR A 105 16.15 3.59 14.60
C THR A 105 17.52 2.95 14.50
N VAL A 106 17.75 2.23 13.41
CA VAL A 106 19.03 1.58 13.11
C VAL A 106 19.59 2.17 11.81
N LEU A 107 20.75 2.79 11.89
CA LEU A 107 21.51 3.36 10.77
C LEU A 107 22.80 2.55 10.63
N ALA A 108 22.98 1.85 9.51
CA ALA A 108 24.20 1.08 9.26
C ALA A 108 24.79 1.34 7.87
N GLU A 109 26.08 1.67 7.75
CA GLU A 109 26.74 1.81 6.44
C GLU A 109 27.07 0.42 5.83
N GLY A 110 27.22 -0.63 6.65
CA GLY A 110 27.23 -2.04 6.23
C GLY A 110 27.06 -3.05 7.39
N GLY A 111 26.51 -4.25 7.19
CA GLY A 111 26.38 -5.21 8.30
C GLY A 111 25.35 -6.35 8.19
N SER A 112 25.26 -7.18 9.23
CA SER A 112 24.23 -8.21 9.39
C SER A 112 23.35 -7.89 10.60
N PHE A 113 22.03 -7.96 10.48
CA PHE A 113 21.11 -7.71 11.59
C PHE A 113 20.20 -8.92 11.80
N THR A 114 20.22 -9.46 13.01
CA THR A 114 19.42 -10.60 13.43
C THR A 114 18.50 -10.19 14.58
N LEU A 115 17.20 -10.39 14.39
CA LEU A 115 16.20 -10.26 15.46
C LEU A 115 15.56 -11.63 15.70
N THR A 116 15.62 -12.12 16.93
CA THR A 116 15.08 -13.43 17.32
C THR A 116 14.19 -13.31 18.55
N GLY A 117 12.94 -13.77 18.47
CA GLY A 117 12.05 -13.78 19.62
C GLY A 117 10.74 -14.56 19.40
N VAL A 118 10.11 -14.94 20.51
CA VAL A 118 8.74 -15.48 20.56
C VAL A 118 7.83 -14.32 20.98
N ASP A 119 6.75 -14.06 20.24
CA ASP A 119 5.82 -12.92 20.40
C ASP A 119 6.47 -11.52 20.37
N ALA A 120 6.86 -11.07 19.17
CA ALA A 120 7.17 -9.66 18.92
C ALA A 120 5.89 -8.87 18.58
N ALA A 121 5.15 -8.42 19.60
CA ALA A 121 4.08 -7.45 19.39
C ALA A 121 4.67 -6.04 19.16
N PHE A 122 4.87 -5.66 17.89
CA PHE A 122 5.25 -4.29 17.55
C PHE A 122 4.05 -3.37 17.70
N LYS A 123 4.12 -2.39 18.60
CA LYS A 123 3.07 -1.35 18.74
C LYS A 123 3.37 -0.08 17.93
N ARG A 124 4.58 0.06 17.37
CA ARG A 124 5.06 1.21 16.56
C ARG A 124 6.16 0.79 15.56
N ALA A 125 6.42 1.65 14.58
CA ALA A 125 7.33 1.40 13.44
C ALA A 125 8.81 1.20 13.83
N LEU A 126 9.46 0.29 13.11
CA LEU A 126 10.91 0.07 13.03
C LEU A 126 11.43 0.85 11.82
N ALA A 127 12.36 1.80 12.00
CA ALA A 127 12.94 2.58 10.91
C ALA A 127 14.40 2.18 10.70
N MET A 128 14.72 1.66 9.51
CA MET A 128 16.06 1.16 9.20
C MET A 128 16.56 1.77 7.88
N ALA A 129 17.81 2.23 7.87
CA ALA A 129 18.52 2.63 6.65
C ALA A 129 19.87 1.90 6.62
N ALA A 130 20.08 1.05 5.61
CA ALA A 130 21.34 0.36 5.41
C ALA A 130 21.80 0.41 3.94
N ALA A 131 23.08 0.71 3.72
CA ALA A 131 23.65 0.87 2.37
C ALA A 131 24.12 -0.47 1.74
N GLN A 132 24.42 -1.51 2.55
CA GLN A 132 24.72 -2.89 2.10
C GLN A 132 24.69 -3.89 3.30
N GLY A 133 23.83 -4.92 3.31
CA GLY A 133 23.75 -5.87 4.44
C GLY A 133 22.72 -7.00 4.34
N SER A 134 22.86 -8.03 5.18
CA SER A 134 21.94 -9.19 5.27
C SER A 134 21.04 -9.07 6.51
N PHE A 135 19.74 -9.34 6.36
CA PHE A 135 18.76 -9.25 7.46
C PHE A 135 18.09 -10.60 7.67
N THR A 136 18.14 -11.12 8.91
CA THR A 136 17.49 -12.38 9.27
C THR A 136 16.56 -12.17 10.45
N LEU A 137 15.25 -12.29 10.22
CA LEU A 137 14.25 -12.38 11.27
C LEU A 137 13.94 -13.86 11.52
N THR A 138 13.99 -14.35 12.75
CA THR A 138 13.65 -15.76 13.04
C THR A 138 12.83 -15.86 14.33
N GLY A 139 11.67 -16.53 14.27
CA GLY A 139 10.72 -16.70 15.38
C GLY A 139 9.44 -17.38 14.86
N ASN A 140 8.56 -17.85 15.77
CA ASN A 140 7.22 -18.30 15.36
C ASN A 140 6.50 -17.13 14.66
N ALA A 141 5.80 -17.42 13.56
CA ALA A 141 5.27 -16.44 12.60
C ALA A 141 4.56 -15.26 13.29
N ALA A 142 5.30 -14.19 13.55
CA ALA A 142 4.73 -12.87 13.66
C ALA A 142 4.43 -12.47 12.21
N THR A 143 3.15 -12.34 11.88
CA THR A 143 2.72 -11.80 10.60
C THR A 143 3.26 -10.38 10.50
N LEU A 144 4.43 -10.21 9.87
CA LEU A 144 4.92 -8.90 9.45
C LEU A 144 4.17 -8.55 8.18
N THR A 145 2.95 -8.05 8.31
CA THR A 145 2.26 -7.42 7.19
C THR A 145 2.96 -6.07 6.95
N TYR A 146 4.04 -6.07 6.16
CA TYR A 146 4.42 -4.87 5.44
C TYR A 146 3.46 -4.72 4.26
N GLY A 147 2.19 -4.45 4.57
CA GLY A 147 1.32 -3.77 3.63
C GLY A 147 1.60 -2.29 3.82
N ALA A 148 1.85 -1.54 2.75
CA ALA A 148 1.61 -0.11 2.82
C ALA A 148 0.15 0.04 3.26
N THR A 149 -0.11 0.37 4.52
CA THR A 149 -1.50 0.52 4.98
C THR A 149 -2.12 1.64 4.18
N ASP A 150 -3.24 1.38 3.54
CA ASP A 150 -3.95 2.41 2.80
C ASP A 150 -4.66 3.33 3.82
N PRO A 151 -4.24 4.59 3.99
CA PRO A 151 -4.85 5.49 4.97
C PRO A 151 -6.32 5.80 4.67
N ASN A 152 -6.76 5.56 3.44
CA ASN A 152 -8.13 5.75 2.98
C ASN A 152 -8.87 4.43 2.78
N PHE A 153 -8.37 3.31 3.30
CA PHE A 153 -8.98 1.99 3.09
C PHE A 153 -10.43 1.92 3.58
N SER A 154 -10.75 2.61 4.68
CA SER A 154 -12.14 2.71 5.17
C SER A 154 -13.10 3.39 4.20
N SER A 155 -12.58 4.15 3.24
CA SER A 155 -13.33 4.82 2.18
C SER A 155 -13.33 4.02 0.86
N VAL A 156 -12.59 2.91 0.79
CA VAL A 156 -12.63 1.99 -0.34
C VAL A 156 -13.91 1.17 -0.22
N VAL A 157 -14.77 1.31 -1.22
CA VAL A 157 -16.10 0.67 -1.29
C VAL A 157 -16.17 -0.42 -2.36
N LEU A 158 -15.10 -0.56 -3.15
CA LEU A 158 -14.89 -1.67 -4.07
C LEU A 158 -13.39 -1.82 -4.29
N LEU A 159 -12.87 -3.04 -4.18
CA LEU A 159 -11.51 -3.39 -4.54
C LEU A 159 -11.47 -4.82 -5.10
N CYS A 160 -11.28 -4.94 -6.40
CA CYS A 160 -11.21 -6.21 -7.10
C CYS A 160 -9.82 -6.38 -7.71
N GLY A 161 -8.98 -7.20 -7.07
CA GLY A 161 -7.68 -7.58 -7.63
C GLY A 161 -7.77 -8.60 -8.78
N PHE A 162 -8.86 -9.37 -8.85
CA PHE A 162 -9.04 -10.41 -9.87
C PHE A 162 -7.94 -11.50 -9.87
N ASP A 163 -7.40 -11.77 -8.68
CA ASP A 163 -6.48 -12.87 -8.41
C ASP A 163 -7.23 -14.20 -8.25
N GLY A 164 -6.81 -15.23 -8.99
CA GLY A 164 -7.40 -16.55 -8.93
C GLY A 164 -6.78 -17.53 -9.91
N THR A 165 -7.45 -18.67 -10.12
CA THR A 165 -7.05 -19.66 -11.11
C THR A 165 -7.56 -19.30 -12.50
N ASP A 166 -6.83 -19.70 -13.52
CA ASP A 166 -7.22 -19.55 -14.92
C ASP A 166 -8.65 -20.11 -15.18
N GLY A 167 -9.48 -19.33 -15.85
CA GLY A 167 -10.87 -19.66 -16.16
C GLY A 167 -11.86 -19.56 -14.98
N ALA A 168 -11.44 -19.05 -13.81
CA ALA A 168 -12.35 -18.85 -12.69
C ALA A 168 -13.41 -17.78 -13.02
N THR A 169 -14.66 -18.02 -12.64
CA THR A 169 -15.79 -17.09 -12.84
C THR A 169 -16.24 -16.44 -11.53
N THR A 170 -15.33 -16.37 -10.57
CA THR A 170 -15.54 -15.77 -9.25
C THR A 170 -14.29 -15.03 -8.79
N SER A 171 -14.50 -13.97 -8.02
CA SER A 171 -13.45 -13.20 -7.35
C SER A 171 -14.09 -12.52 -6.13
N THR A 172 -13.27 -11.90 -5.28
CA THR A 172 -13.71 -11.21 -4.08
C THR A 172 -13.60 -9.69 -4.26
N ASP A 173 -14.53 -8.95 -3.67
CA ASP A 173 -14.32 -7.55 -3.32
C ASP A 173 -13.61 -7.49 -1.97
N ASP A 174 -12.32 -7.11 -1.98
CA ASP A 174 -11.49 -7.01 -0.78
C ASP A 174 -11.76 -5.73 0.04
N SER A 175 -12.68 -4.88 -0.41
CA SER A 175 -13.10 -3.72 0.38
C SER A 175 -13.94 -4.12 1.60
N ASN A 176 -14.13 -3.17 2.53
CA ASN A 176 -15.03 -3.40 3.66
C ASN A 176 -16.51 -3.51 3.26
N SER A 177 -16.88 -3.09 2.04
CA SER A 177 -18.26 -3.24 1.53
C SER A 177 -18.55 -4.68 1.10
N ALA A 178 -17.53 -5.46 0.72
CA ALA A 178 -17.62 -6.88 0.36
C ALA A 178 -18.77 -7.18 -0.62
N HIS A 179 -18.87 -6.40 -1.70
CA HIS A 179 -19.88 -6.60 -2.74
C HIS A 179 -19.76 -7.96 -3.40
N THR A 180 -20.90 -8.62 -3.65
CA THR A 180 -20.93 -9.84 -4.46
C THR A 180 -20.64 -9.50 -5.91
N LEU A 181 -19.58 -10.09 -6.46
CA LEU A 181 -19.23 -10.00 -7.87
C LEU A 181 -19.96 -11.10 -8.66
N THR A 182 -20.75 -10.71 -9.66
CA THR A 182 -21.43 -11.65 -10.56
C THR A 182 -20.82 -11.56 -11.96
N PHE A 183 -20.14 -12.61 -12.38
CA PHE A 183 -19.59 -12.76 -13.72
C PHE A 183 -20.73 -13.17 -14.67
N VAL A 184 -20.90 -12.43 -15.75
CA VAL A 184 -21.95 -12.59 -16.77
C VAL A 184 -21.31 -12.99 -18.09
N GLY A 185 -22.01 -13.80 -18.88
CA GLY A 185 -21.48 -14.35 -20.13
C GLY A 185 -20.45 -15.44 -19.85
N ASN A 186 -19.30 -15.35 -20.50
CA ASN A 186 -18.11 -16.17 -20.30
C ASN A 186 -16.94 -15.35 -19.73
N ALA A 187 -17.23 -14.22 -19.08
CA ALA A 187 -16.25 -13.46 -18.32
C ALA A 187 -15.56 -14.37 -17.31
N GLN A 188 -14.23 -14.27 -17.24
CA GLN A 188 -13.42 -15.18 -16.43
C GLN A 188 -12.09 -14.53 -16.04
N LEU A 189 -11.39 -15.11 -15.07
CA LEU A 189 -10.02 -14.76 -14.76
C LEU A 189 -9.07 -15.40 -15.78
N ASP A 190 -8.04 -14.68 -16.18
CA ASP A 190 -7.00 -15.13 -17.09
C ASP A 190 -5.62 -14.95 -16.47
N THR A 191 -4.80 -16.00 -16.56
CA THR A 191 -3.42 -16.01 -16.06
C THR A 191 -2.39 -15.65 -17.14
N ALA A 192 -2.82 -15.54 -18.41
CA ALA A 192 -1.93 -15.20 -19.51
C ALA A 192 -1.63 -13.70 -19.59
N GLN A 193 -2.51 -12.83 -19.09
CA GLN A 193 -2.26 -11.40 -18.92
C GLN A 193 -2.73 -10.93 -17.54
N GLN A 194 -1.86 -10.19 -16.86
CA GLN A 194 -2.08 -9.60 -15.56
C GLN A 194 -1.16 -8.39 -15.38
N LYS A 195 -1.57 -7.41 -14.58
CA LYS A 195 -0.73 -6.27 -14.21
C LYS A 195 0.03 -6.57 -12.92
N PHE A 196 -0.68 -7.08 -11.93
CA PHE A 196 -0.16 -7.52 -10.64
C PHE A 196 -0.70 -8.90 -10.30
N GLY A 197 -0.20 -9.49 -9.21
CA GLY A 197 -0.74 -10.75 -8.72
C GLY A 197 -0.59 -11.93 -9.69
N GLY A 198 -1.59 -12.82 -9.68
CA GLY A 198 -1.56 -14.10 -10.41
C GLY A 198 -2.41 -14.14 -11.68
N SER A 199 -3.40 -13.26 -11.81
CA SER A 199 -4.36 -13.22 -12.92
C SER A 199 -5.02 -11.85 -13.03
N SER A 200 -5.82 -11.64 -14.07
CA SER A 200 -6.71 -10.48 -14.18
C SER A 200 -8.06 -10.87 -14.79
N LEU A 201 -9.04 -9.98 -14.78
CA LEU A 201 -10.34 -10.22 -15.41
C LEU A 201 -10.21 -10.13 -16.93
N LEU A 202 -10.54 -11.20 -17.66
CA LEU A 202 -10.64 -11.26 -19.11
C LEU A 202 -12.10 -11.06 -19.56
N LEU A 203 -12.27 -10.20 -20.57
CA LEU A 203 -13.54 -9.89 -21.23
C LEU A 203 -13.32 -9.94 -22.75
N ASP A 204 -14.21 -10.61 -23.49
CA ASP A 204 -14.06 -10.83 -24.93
C ASP A 204 -14.72 -9.77 -25.84
N GLY A 205 -15.33 -8.76 -25.23
CA GLY A 205 -16.02 -7.68 -25.94
C GLY A 205 -17.45 -7.97 -26.37
N THR A 206 -18.02 -9.11 -25.98
CA THR A 206 -19.40 -9.48 -26.31
C THR A 206 -20.10 -10.13 -25.10
N GLY A 207 -20.84 -9.34 -24.32
CA GLY A 207 -21.68 -9.87 -23.22
C GLY A 207 -20.93 -10.27 -21.95
N ASP A 208 -19.59 -10.27 -21.98
CA ASP A 208 -18.71 -10.48 -20.83
C ASP A 208 -18.67 -9.24 -19.94
N ILE A 209 -19.16 -9.38 -18.70
CA ILE A 209 -19.28 -8.28 -17.72
C ILE A 209 -19.16 -8.86 -16.31
N VAL A 210 -18.58 -8.11 -15.37
CA VAL A 210 -18.74 -8.38 -13.93
C VAL A 210 -19.65 -7.32 -13.32
N THR A 211 -20.66 -7.74 -12.56
CA THR A 211 -21.65 -6.81 -11.98
C THR A 211 -21.66 -6.85 -10.45
N CYS A 212 -21.96 -5.70 -9.85
CA CYS A 212 -22.32 -5.55 -8.45
C CYS A 212 -23.74 -4.98 -8.36
N ALA A 213 -24.59 -5.56 -7.50
CA ALA A 213 -25.98 -5.13 -7.34
C ALA A 213 -26.09 -3.66 -6.87
N ALA A 214 -27.11 -2.92 -7.31
CA ALA A 214 -27.31 -1.50 -6.99
C ALA A 214 -27.01 -1.15 -5.53
N SER A 215 -26.18 -0.11 -5.33
CA SER A 215 -25.72 0.33 -4.03
C SER A 215 -25.48 1.84 -4.01
N THR A 216 -25.71 2.44 -2.85
CA THR A 216 -25.30 3.83 -2.59
C THR A 216 -23.79 4.03 -2.67
N ASP A 217 -22.97 2.98 -2.70
CA ASP A 217 -21.51 3.10 -2.82
C ASP A 217 -21.03 3.75 -4.12
N TRP A 218 -21.83 3.70 -5.19
CA TRP A 218 -21.62 4.44 -6.43
C TRP A 218 -22.62 5.59 -6.64
N ASP A 219 -23.34 5.99 -5.59
CA ASP A 219 -24.01 7.30 -5.51
C ASP A 219 -23.00 8.35 -5.03
N PHE A 220 -22.25 8.93 -5.97
CA PHE A 220 -21.22 9.92 -5.66
C PHE A 220 -21.79 11.33 -5.42
N GLY A 221 -22.94 11.65 -6.03
CA GLY A 221 -23.51 13.00 -6.02
C GLY A 221 -22.48 14.07 -6.41
N SER A 222 -22.31 15.08 -5.55
CA SER A 222 -21.29 16.13 -5.67
C SER A 222 -20.05 15.88 -4.81
N SER A 223 -20.00 14.77 -4.07
CA SER A 223 -18.94 14.48 -3.09
C SER A 223 -17.62 14.09 -3.77
N PRO A 224 -16.49 14.20 -3.06
CA PRO A 224 -15.22 13.69 -3.56
C PRO A 224 -15.27 12.17 -3.79
N PHE A 225 -14.51 11.69 -4.77
CA PHE A 225 -14.33 10.26 -5.02
C PHE A 225 -13.07 10.01 -5.85
N THR A 226 -12.65 8.74 -5.92
CA THR A 226 -11.64 8.25 -6.85
C THR A 226 -12.08 6.91 -7.42
N ILE A 227 -12.03 6.75 -8.73
CA ILE A 227 -12.16 5.46 -9.41
C ILE A 227 -10.84 5.22 -10.14
N GLU A 228 -10.25 4.04 -9.98
CA GLU A 228 -8.98 3.71 -10.64
C GLU A 228 -8.85 2.22 -10.93
N MET A 229 -8.11 1.89 -11.99
CA MET A 229 -7.87 0.52 -12.42
C MET A 229 -6.69 0.43 -13.38
N PHE A 230 -6.22 -0.79 -13.63
CA PHE A 230 -5.38 -1.09 -14.76
C PHE A 230 -6.21 -1.74 -15.87
N ALA A 231 -6.07 -1.24 -17.08
CA ALA A 231 -6.80 -1.74 -18.25
C ALA A 231 -5.83 -2.02 -19.40
N ARG A 232 -6.01 -3.17 -20.05
CA ARG A 232 -5.26 -3.57 -21.24
C ARG A 232 -6.24 -3.98 -22.33
N PHE A 233 -6.25 -3.25 -23.43
CA PHE A 233 -7.20 -3.51 -24.52
C PHE A 233 -6.65 -4.54 -25.50
N ASN A 234 -7.49 -5.49 -25.88
CA ASN A 234 -7.21 -6.44 -26.96
C ASN A 234 -7.62 -5.86 -28.32
N THR A 235 -8.78 -5.18 -28.36
CA THR A 235 -9.23 -4.44 -29.55
C THR A 235 -9.65 -3.02 -29.21
N ILE A 236 -9.45 -2.13 -30.19
CA ILE A 236 -9.96 -0.76 -30.19
C ILE A 236 -10.69 -0.59 -31.52
N THR A 237 -11.99 -0.36 -31.44
CA THR A 237 -12.89 -0.28 -32.59
C THR A 237 -13.33 1.16 -32.84
N SER A 238 -14.13 1.37 -33.89
CA SER A 238 -14.82 2.64 -34.13
C SER A 238 -16.05 2.83 -33.24
N THR A 239 -16.29 1.96 -32.26
CA THR A 239 -17.34 2.08 -31.23
C THR A 239 -16.71 2.33 -29.87
N SER A 240 -17.43 2.99 -28.96
CA SER A 240 -16.92 3.23 -27.61
C SER A 240 -16.78 1.91 -26.88
N ARG A 241 -15.77 1.80 -26.00
CA ARG A 241 -15.61 0.64 -25.10
C ARG A 241 -15.56 1.11 -23.66
N SER A 242 -16.34 0.51 -22.78
CA SER A 242 -16.51 0.91 -21.39
C SER A 242 -15.70 -0.03 -20.51
N VAL A 243 -14.87 0.52 -19.63
CA VAL A 243 -14.12 -0.29 -18.64
C VAL A 243 -14.90 -0.42 -17.33
N LEU A 244 -15.72 0.57 -17.00
CA LEU A 244 -16.55 0.58 -15.80
C LEU A 244 -17.65 1.63 -15.95
N GLY A 245 -18.86 1.33 -15.50
CA GLY A 245 -19.95 2.29 -15.49
C GLY A 245 -21.15 1.84 -14.67
N SER A 246 -22.06 2.77 -14.47
CA SER A 246 -23.41 2.48 -14.02
C SER A 246 -24.34 3.39 -14.81
N SER A 247 -25.40 2.85 -15.39
CA SER A 247 -26.43 3.62 -16.08
C SER A 247 -27.72 2.81 -16.17
N GLY A 248 -28.86 3.50 -16.21
CA GLY A 248 -30.16 2.90 -16.47
C GLY A 248 -30.53 3.04 -17.94
N SER A 249 -31.46 2.21 -18.41
CA SER A 249 -31.86 2.17 -19.82
C SER A 249 -32.46 3.48 -20.36
N ASN A 250 -32.97 4.35 -19.48
CA ASN A 250 -33.57 5.64 -19.85
C ASN A 250 -32.91 6.84 -19.15
N ALA A 251 -31.93 6.60 -18.28
CA ALA A 251 -31.28 7.61 -17.47
C ALA A 251 -29.81 7.23 -17.27
N ALA A 252 -28.93 7.99 -17.91
CA ALA A 252 -27.50 7.79 -17.79
C ALA A 252 -27.04 8.20 -16.38
N SER A 253 -26.03 7.51 -15.85
CA SER A 253 -25.34 7.92 -14.62
C SER A 253 -23.89 8.24 -14.97
N PHE A 254 -22.95 7.30 -14.97
CA PHE A 254 -21.57 7.56 -15.37
C PHE A 254 -20.92 6.38 -16.10
N VAL A 255 -19.86 6.69 -16.85
CA VAL A 255 -19.03 5.71 -17.56
C VAL A 255 -17.57 6.18 -17.63
N MET A 256 -16.65 5.24 -17.49
CA MET A 256 -15.25 5.37 -17.87
C MET A 256 -14.96 4.42 -19.04
N GLY A 257 -14.17 4.87 -20.01
CA GLY A 257 -13.82 4.02 -21.15
C GLY A 257 -13.05 4.74 -22.26
N ILE A 258 -13.06 4.16 -23.45
CA ILE A 258 -12.55 4.75 -24.69
C ILE A 258 -13.73 5.34 -25.46
N ASN A 259 -13.56 6.59 -25.92
CA ASN A 259 -14.48 7.26 -26.83
C ASN A 259 -14.27 6.78 -28.28
N ALA A 260 -15.37 6.38 -28.93
CA ALA A 260 -15.39 5.97 -30.32
C ALA A 260 -14.86 7.06 -31.29
N GLY A 261 -13.99 6.69 -32.22
CA GLY A 261 -13.58 7.56 -33.33
C GLY A 261 -12.42 8.52 -33.03
N LEU A 262 -12.10 8.75 -31.75
CA LEU A 262 -10.89 9.48 -31.33
C LEU A 262 -9.82 8.55 -30.74
N SER A 263 -10.20 7.34 -30.31
CA SER A 263 -9.31 6.42 -29.57
C SER A 263 -8.70 7.08 -28.32
N ASN A 264 -9.42 8.03 -27.73
CA ASN A 264 -9.02 8.69 -26.49
C ASN A 264 -9.80 8.10 -25.31
N PHE A 265 -9.17 8.09 -24.14
CA PHE A 265 -9.85 7.77 -22.89
C PHE A 265 -10.80 8.89 -22.47
N GLN A 266 -11.91 8.52 -21.83
CA GLN A 266 -12.90 9.44 -21.31
C GLN A 266 -13.47 9.01 -19.96
N PHE A 267 -13.93 10.00 -19.21
CA PHE A 267 -14.93 9.84 -18.15
C PHE A 267 -16.12 10.73 -18.49
N ALA A 268 -17.33 10.18 -18.47
CA ALA A 268 -18.53 10.92 -18.82
C ALA A 268 -19.65 10.62 -17.82
N PHE A 269 -20.48 11.61 -17.53
CA PHE A 269 -21.61 11.44 -16.64
C PHE A 269 -22.81 12.30 -17.05
N SER A 270 -23.98 11.94 -16.54
CA SER A 270 -25.19 12.74 -16.62
C SER A 270 -25.35 13.56 -15.35
N SER A 271 -25.65 14.85 -15.49
CA SER A 271 -25.98 15.74 -14.38
C SER A 271 -27.48 15.97 -14.17
N ASN A 272 -28.33 15.42 -15.05
CA ASN A 272 -29.75 15.74 -15.08
C ASN A 272 -30.67 14.51 -15.20
N GLY A 273 -30.12 13.29 -15.17
CA GLY A 273 -30.89 12.05 -15.31
C GLY A 273 -31.49 11.82 -16.70
N GLY A 274 -31.03 12.58 -17.71
CA GLY A 274 -31.39 12.33 -19.11
C GLY A 274 -30.74 11.04 -19.66
N SER A 275 -31.19 10.61 -20.83
CA SER A 275 -30.71 9.40 -21.52
C SER A 275 -29.34 9.54 -22.18
N SER A 276 -28.58 10.60 -21.89
CA SER A 276 -27.28 10.87 -22.49
C SER A 276 -26.34 11.46 -21.46
N PHE A 277 -25.05 11.14 -21.60
CA PHE A 277 -23.99 11.84 -20.87
C PHE A 277 -23.87 13.26 -21.41
N ASN A 278 -23.94 14.25 -20.52
CA ASN A 278 -23.90 15.68 -20.88
C ASN A 278 -22.70 16.42 -20.26
N GLU A 279 -21.91 15.74 -19.43
CA GLU A 279 -20.63 16.21 -18.88
C GLU A 279 -19.55 15.19 -19.28
N ILE A 280 -18.60 15.60 -20.12
CA ILE A 280 -17.63 14.69 -20.75
C ILE A 280 -16.21 15.24 -20.54
N ILE A 281 -15.33 14.38 -20.02
CA ILE A 281 -13.90 14.65 -19.84
C ILE A 281 -13.14 13.72 -20.77
N THR A 282 -12.50 14.28 -21.79
CA THR A 282 -11.69 13.52 -22.75
C THR A 282 -10.21 13.76 -22.49
N SER A 283 -9.41 12.70 -22.54
CA SER A 283 -7.95 12.78 -22.45
C SER A 283 -7.34 13.48 -23.66
N SER A 284 -6.20 14.13 -23.45
CA SER A 284 -5.38 14.80 -24.47
C SER A 284 -3.94 14.28 -24.44
N GLY A 285 -3.22 14.30 -25.56
CA GLY A 285 -1.80 13.90 -25.61
C GLY A 285 -1.54 12.41 -25.34
N VAL A 286 -2.58 11.57 -25.41
CA VAL A 286 -2.49 10.11 -25.34
C VAL A 286 -3.56 9.51 -26.25
N THR A 287 -3.21 8.44 -26.95
CA THR A 287 -4.12 7.64 -27.77
C THR A 287 -4.05 6.20 -27.28
N ALA A 288 -5.20 5.59 -27.07
CA ALA A 288 -5.32 4.20 -26.68
C ALA A 288 -4.78 3.31 -27.81
N ALA A 289 -3.95 2.34 -27.44
CA ALA A 289 -3.44 1.31 -28.32
C ALA A 289 -3.66 -0.06 -27.67
N THR A 290 -3.81 -1.08 -28.50
CA THR A 290 -3.95 -2.46 -28.03
C THR A 290 -2.62 -2.96 -27.48
N GLY A 291 -2.67 -4.00 -26.65
CA GLY A 291 -1.45 -4.71 -26.27
C GLY A 291 -0.70 -4.17 -25.05
N GLN A 292 -1.13 -3.06 -24.45
CA GLN A 292 -0.43 -2.41 -23.35
C GLN A 292 -1.35 -2.06 -22.17
N TRP A 293 -0.78 -2.09 -20.96
CA TRP A 293 -1.46 -1.71 -19.73
C TRP A 293 -1.45 -0.21 -19.55
N TYR A 294 -2.63 0.35 -19.26
CA TYR A 294 -2.82 1.73 -18.83
C TYR A 294 -3.30 1.76 -17.39
N HIS A 295 -2.78 2.69 -16.59
CA HIS A 295 -3.45 3.08 -15.35
C HIS A 295 -4.50 4.15 -15.67
N LEU A 296 -5.77 3.82 -15.50
CA LEU A 296 -6.89 4.73 -15.70
C LEU A 296 -7.35 5.20 -14.33
N CYS A 297 -7.45 6.51 -14.14
CA CYS A 297 -7.94 7.07 -12.89
C CYS A 297 -8.79 8.32 -13.14
N VAL A 298 -9.90 8.44 -12.41
CA VAL A 298 -10.62 9.69 -12.25
C VAL A 298 -10.73 10.03 -10.77
N ASP A 299 -10.50 11.29 -10.42
CA ASP A 299 -10.83 11.82 -9.09
C ASP A 299 -11.75 13.03 -9.20
N ARG A 300 -12.52 13.29 -8.15
CA ARG A 300 -13.23 14.54 -7.90
C ARG A 300 -12.84 15.04 -6.52
N ASP A 301 -12.36 16.28 -6.40
CA ASP A 301 -12.00 16.88 -5.10
C ASP A 301 -13.07 17.83 -4.54
N GLY A 302 -12.81 18.34 -3.32
CA GLY A 302 -13.70 19.27 -2.62
C GLY A 302 -13.85 20.66 -3.29
N SER A 303 -13.05 20.96 -4.32
CA SER A 303 -13.19 22.17 -5.13
C SER A 303 -14.08 21.95 -6.37
N ASN A 304 -14.74 20.79 -6.45
CA ASN A 304 -15.55 20.34 -7.59
C ASN A 304 -14.74 20.11 -8.88
N LYS A 305 -13.43 19.93 -8.78
CA LYS A 305 -12.60 19.61 -9.93
C LYS A 305 -12.53 18.09 -10.09
N ILE A 306 -12.97 17.63 -11.26
CA ILE A 306 -12.86 16.26 -11.72
C ILE A 306 -11.67 16.16 -12.67
N ARG A 307 -10.77 15.20 -12.45
CA ARG A 307 -9.56 15.00 -13.27
C ARG A 307 -9.53 13.59 -13.80
N LEU A 308 -9.24 13.45 -15.10
CA LEU A 308 -8.94 12.19 -15.75
C LEU A 308 -7.44 12.05 -15.91
N TYR A 309 -6.87 11.00 -15.33
CA TYR A 309 -5.47 10.64 -15.41
C TYR A 309 -5.27 9.37 -16.21
N ILE A 310 -4.22 9.38 -17.03
CA ILE A 310 -3.76 8.21 -17.78
C ILE A 310 -2.27 8.06 -17.50
N ASP A 311 -1.89 6.90 -16.95
CA ASP A 311 -0.53 6.60 -16.51
C ASP A 311 0.02 7.65 -15.55
N GLY A 312 -0.82 8.06 -14.59
CA GLY A 312 -0.48 9.02 -13.55
C GLY A 312 -0.42 10.47 -14.01
N VAL A 313 -0.50 10.76 -15.32
CA VAL A 313 -0.51 12.14 -15.85
C VAL A 313 -1.95 12.63 -16.00
N MET A 314 -2.27 13.84 -15.53
CA MET A 314 -3.58 14.46 -15.76
C MET A 314 -3.73 14.81 -17.25
N ARG A 315 -4.70 14.19 -17.93
CA ARG A 315 -4.93 14.31 -19.38
C ARG A 315 -6.18 15.09 -19.75
N GLY A 316 -7.08 15.31 -18.79
CA GLY A 316 -8.30 16.09 -18.97
C GLY A 316 -8.91 16.45 -17.62
N SER A 317 -9.68 17.54 -17.58
CA SER A 317 -10.38 17.94 -16.36
C SER A 317 -11.64 18.73 -16.65
N LEU A 318 -12.55 18.75 -15.69
CA LEU A 318 -13.76 19.56 -15.67
C LEU A 318 -13.98 20.08 -14.25
N THR A 319 -14.35 21.36 -14.12
CA THR A 319 -14.77 21.92 -12.83
C THR A 319 -16.26 22.22 -12.89
N THR A 320 -17.08 21.49 -12.14
CA THR A 320 -18.54 21.63 -12.18
C THR A 320 -19.19 21.32 -10.84
N ALA A 321 -20.10 22.19 -10.39
CA ALA A 321 -20.89 21.95 -9.19
C ALA A 321 -21.98 20.89 -9.38
N ASN A 322 -22.23 20.47 -10.63
CA ASN A 322 -23.22 19.45 -10.95
C ASN A 322 -22.89 18.12 -10.27
N ALA A 323 -23.92 17.50 -9.70
CA ALA A 323 -23.85 16.16 -9.14
C ALA A 323 -23.83 15.11 -10.27
N ILE A 324 -23.17 13.98 -10.02
CA ILE A 324 -23.32 12.78 -10.85
C ILE A 324 -24.69 12.18 -10.53
N ASN A 325 -25.51 11.97 -11.56
CA ASN A 325 -26.81 11.34 -11.42
C ASN A 325 -26.68 9.90 -10.91
N TYR A 326 -27.64 9.43 -10.10
CA TYR A 326 -27.68 8.05 -9.59
C TYR A 326 -29.08 7.46 -9.76
N GLU A 327 -29.16 6.28 -10.38
CA GLU A 327 -30.42 5.64 -10.79
C GLU A 327 -30.71 4.33 -10.03
N SER A 328 -30.02 4.07 -8.93
CA SER A 328 -30.13 2.77 -8.23
C SER A 328 -29.92 1.58 -9.17
N THR A 329 -28.94 1.71 -10.07
CA THR A 329 -28.54 0.71 -11.06
C THR A 329 -27.34 -0.07 -10.60
N ALA A 330 -27.17 -1.29 -11.12
CA ALA A 330 -25.97 -2.08 -10.88
C ALA A 330 -24.71 -1.34 -11.36
N LEU A 331 -23.58 -1.61 -10.72
CA LEU A 331 -22.28 -1.27 -11.26
C LEU A 331 -21.87 -2.38 -12.24
N ALA A 332 -21.37 -2.00 -13.42
CA ALA A 332 -20.82 -2.90 -14.41
C ALA A 332 -19.32 -2.64 -14.58
N ILE A 333 -18.51 -3.67 -14.43
CA ILE A 333 -17.08 -3.71 -14.74
C ILE A 333 -16.96 -4.39 -16.11
N GLY A 334 -16.37 -3.67 -17.08
CA GLY A 334 -16.31 -4.10 -18.47
C GLY A 334 -17.46 -3.64 -19.36
N ALA A 335 -18.40 -2.83 -18.85
CA ALA A 335 -19.53 -2.30 -19.61
C ALA A 335 -20.09 -1.01 -18.98
N THR A 336 -21.13 -0.41 -19.60
CA THR A 336 -21.86 0.74 -19.04
C THR A 336 -23.11 0.31 -18.24
N ASP A 337 -23.94 -0.57 -18.80
CA ASP A 337 -25.27 -0.90 -18.24
C ASP A 337 -25.73 -2.35 -18.52
N GLY A 338 -24.82 -3.24 -18.94
CA GLY A 338 -25.17 -4.62 -19.28
C GLY A 338 -25.61 -4.84 -20.73
N THR A 339 -25.65 -3.80 -21.57
CA THR A 339 -26.20 -3.88 -22.94
C THR A 339 -25.14 -3.80 -24.06
N GLY A 340 -24.34 -4.87 -24.22
CA GLY A 340 -23.81 -5.47 -25.47
C GLY A 340 -23.09 -4.66 -26.56
N SER A 341 -23.10 -3.32 -26.55
CA SER A 341 -22.64 -2.48 -27.67
C SER A 341 -21.36 -1.70 -27.38
N SER A 342 -20.98 -1.62 -26.10
CA SER A 342 -19.79 -0.90 -25.63
C SER A 342 -18.99 -1.71 -24.62
N ASP A 343 -19.16 -3.04 -24.60
CA ASP A 343 -18.48 -3.93 -23.67
C ASP A 343 -16.97 -3.88 -23.93
N MET A 344 -16.14 -4.14 -22.93
CA MET A 344 -14.69 -4.16 -23.07
C MET A 344 -14.21 -5.47 -23.69
N ASP A 345 -13.20 -5.39 -24.56
CA ASP A 345 -12.41 -6.52 -25.03
C ASP A 345 -10.96 -6.35 -24.57
N GLY A 346 -10.56 -7.16 -23.60
CA GLY A 346 -9.25 -7.09 -22.96
C GLY A 346 -9.27 -7.50 -21.50
N TRP A 347 -8.34 -6.93 -20.74
CA TRP A 347 -8.07 -7.30 -19.35
C TRP A 347 -8.19 -6.13 -18.39
N LEU A 348 -8.78 -6.38 -17.21
CA LEU A 348 -8.87 -5.44 -16.10
C LEU A 348 -8.24 -6.03 -14.84
N ASP A 349 -7.44 -5.22 -14.16
CA ASP A 349 -6.75 -5.59 -12.93
C ASP A 349 -6.80 -4.43 -11.92
N GLU A 350 -6.81 -4.76 -10.63
CA GLU A 350 -6.88 -3.82 -9.51
C GLU A 350 -7.96 -2.74 -9.71
N VAL A 351 -9.23 -3.13 -9.85
CA VAL A 351 -10.34 -2.15 -9.94
C VAL A 351 -10.68 -1.65 -8.55
N ARG A 352 -10.54 -0.34 -8.30
CA ARG A 352 -10.81 0.31 -7.02
C ARG A 352 -11.77 1.50 -7.13
N ILE A 353 -12.75 1.55 -6.24
CA ILE A 353 -13.59 2.73 -6.00
C ILE A 353 -13.39 3.20 -4.56
N THR A 354 -13.06 4.48 -4.41
CA THR A 354 -12.95 5.16 -3.12
C THR A 354 -13.98 6.28 -3.06
N LYS A 355 -14.91 6.19 -2.12
CA LYS A 355 -15.97 7.18 -1.94
C LYS A 355 -15.60 8.20 -0.86
N GLY A 356 -15.86 9.47 -1.12
CA GLY A 356 -15.60 10.56 -0.19
C GLY A 356 -14.16 11.09 -0.19
N VAL A 357 -13.27 10.53 -1.02
CA VAL A 357 -11.85 10.91 -1.07
C VAL A 357 -11.35 11.08 -2.51
N ALA A 358 -10.77 12.24 -2.80
CA ALA A 358 -9.88 12.42 -3.96
C ALA A 358 -8.47 12.02 -3.56
N ARG A 359 -8.00 10.85 -4.01
CA ARG A 359 -6.73 10.28 -3.54
C ARG A 359 -5.50 11.04 -4.05
N TYR A 360 -5.64 11.73 -5.18
CA TYR A 360 -4.53 12.39 -5.86
C TYR A 360 -4.70 13.92 -5.88
N ALA A 361 -5.84 14.42 -6.35
CA ALA A 361 -6.21 15.84 -6.41
C ALA A 361 -5.09 16.75 -6.96
N SER A 362 -4.37 16.29 -7.98
CA SER A 362 -3.14 16.91 -8.47
C SER A 362 -3.21 17.19 -9.97
N ASP A 363 -3.15 18.46 -10.37
CA ASP A 363 -3.06 18.81 -11.78
C ASP A 363 -1.71 18.42 -12.41
N SER A 364 -0.70 18.17 -11.58
CA SER A 364 0.63 17.70 -12.03
C SER A 364 0.70 16.18 -12.21
N GLY A 365 -0.36 15.44 -11.87
CA GLY A 365 -0.35 14.00 -11.85
C GLY A 365 0.22 13.39 -10.56
N PHE A 366 0.49 12.09 -10.60
CA PHE A 366 1.01 11.28 -9.51
C PHE A 366 1.84 10.10 -10.05
N THR A 367 2.61 9.46 -9.18
CA THR A 367 3.35 8.24 -9.53
C THR A 367 2.39 7.06 -9.56
N VAL A 368 2.31 6.39 -10.71
CA VAL A 368 1.47 5.18 -10.89
C VAL A 368 1.88 4.10 -9.87
N PRO A 369 0.91 3.41 -9.24
CA PRO A 369 1.18 2.26 -8.39
C PRO A 369 2.08 1.23 -9.08
N THR A 370 3.10 0.76 -8.36
CA THR A 370 4.04 -0.27 -8.85
C THR A 370 3.81 -1.64 -8.21
N SER A 371 2.74 -1.77 -7.43
CA SER A 371 2.27 -3.00 -6.80
C SER A 371 0.75 -3.00 -6.75
N ALA A 372 0.17 -4.17 -6.48
CA ALA A 372 -1.24 -4.31 -6.13
C ALA A 372 -1.64 -3.33 -5.01
N TYR A 373 -2.89 -2.88 -5.01
CA TYR A 373 -3.41 -2.02 -3.97
C TYR A 373 -3.45 -2.75 -2.63
N PRO A 374 -3.20 -2.03 -1.53
CA PRO A 374 -3.35 -2.60 -0.20
C PRO A 374 -4.76 -3.11 0.04
N ARG A 375 -4.88 -4.29 0.64
CA ARG A 375 -6.14 -4.93 1.00
C ARG A 375 -6.58 -4.66 2.46
N SER A 376 -5.89 -3.75 3.17
CA SER A 376 -6.21 -3.33 4.55
C SER A 376 -5.50 -2.04 4.97
#